data_AF-A0AAN8D7L2-F1
#
_entry.id   AF-A0AAN8D7L2-F1
#
_cell.length_a   1.000
_cell.length_b   1.000
_cell.length_c   1.000
_cell.angle_alpha   90.00
_cell.angle_beta   90.00
_cell.angle_gamma   90.00
#
_symmetry.space_group_name_H-M   'P 1'
#
loop_
_entity.id
_entity.type
_entity.pdbx_description
1 polymer ?
#
loop_
_entity_poly.entity_id
_entity_poly.type
_entity_poly.pdbx_seq_one_letter_code
_entity_poly.pdbx_strand_id
1 'polypeptide(L)'
;MVLAYHAANGSGPSYIQDMVKPYTPARALRSASAKRLAAPSLRGGPKFPSAETRGFAILAPKWWNELPIDIRTADSLHTFRRRLKTHLFRLHFER
;
A
#
# COMPACT_ATOMS: atom_id res chain seq x y z
N MET A 1 4.00 -6.40 -0.35
CA MET A 1 2.54 -6.17 -0.47
C MET A 1 1.75 -6.50 0.80
N VAL A 2 2.01 -7.62 1.48
CA VAL A 2 1.30 -7.95 2.75
C VAL A 2 1.50 -6.89 3.84
N LEU A 3 2.73 -6.39 4.03
CA LEU A 3 2.98 -5.29 4.98
C LEU A 3 2.22 -4.02 4.62
N ALA A 4 2.02 -3.73 3.33
CA ALA A 4 1.23 -2.60 2.86
C ALA A 4 -0.28 -2.81 3.10
N TYR A 5 -0.78 -4.05 2.98
CA TYR A 5 -2.16 -4.40 3.38
C TYR A 5 -2.38 -4.14 4.87
N HIS A 6 -1.43 -4.55 5.70
CA HIS A 6 -1.46 -4.32 7.14
C HIS A 6 -1.43 -2.83 7.47
N ALA A 7 -0.57 -2.05 6.81
CA ALA A 7 -0.52 -0.59 6.95
C ALA A 7 -1.83 0.08 6.50
N ALA A 8 -2.41 -0.34 5.37
CA ALA A 8 -3.65 0.21 4.83
C ALA A 8 -4.87 -0.07 5.72
N ASN A 9 -4.90 -1.22 6.40
CA ASN A 9 -5.97 -1.59 7.32
C ASN A 9 -5.68 -1.21 8.79
N GLY A 10 -4.54 -0.56 9.08
CA GLY A 10 -4.13 -0.23 10.45
C GLY A 10 -3.83 -1.45 11.34
N SER A 11 -3.73 -2.64 10.75
CA SER A 11 -3.49 -3.90 11.44
C SER A 11 -2.01 -4.27 11.31
N GLY A 12 -1.11 -3.66 12.07
CA GLY A 12 0.32 -3.97 11.98
C GLY A 12 1.14 -3.23 13.05
N PRO A 13 2.43 -3.56 13.22
CA PRO A 13 3.28 -2.87 14.18
C PRO A 13 3.38 -1.36 13.91
N SER A 14 3.48 -0.56 14.97
CA SER A 14 3.55 0.92 14.90
C SER A 14 4.61 1.42 13.94
N TYR A 15 5.80 0.82 13.95
CA TYR A 15 6.91 1.21 13.07
C TYR A 15 6.57 1.11 11.57
N ILE A 16 5.69 0.18 11.17
CA ILE A 16 5.21 0.08 9.77
C ILE A 16 4.18 1.17 9.46
N GLN A 17 3.28 1.46 10.41
CA GLN A 17 2.24 2.48 10.25
C GLN A 17 2.85 3.90 10.16
N ASP A 18 3.93 4.14 10.89
CA ASP A 18 4.67 5.41 10.84
C ASP A 18 5.37 5.62 9.48
N MET A 19 5.80 4.53 8.85
CA MET A 19 6.40 4.54 7.52
C MET A 19 5.39 4.77 6.41
N VAL A 20 4.22 4.13 6.48
CA VAL A 20 3.23 4.14 5.41
C VAL A 20 1.85 4.48 5.96
N LYS A 21 1.33 5.63 5.55
CA LYS A 21 0.05 6.15 6.04
C LYS A 21 -1.08 5.91 5.04
N PRO A 22 -2.30 5.57 5.51
CA PRO A 22 -3.50 5.62 4.68
C PRO A 22 -3.68 7.03 4.08
N TYR A 23 -4.13 7.08 2.82
CA TYR A 23 -4.45 8.33 2.16
C TYR A 23 -5.78 8.88 2.68
N THR A 24 -5.72 10.01 3.38
CA THR A 24 -6.90 10.75 3.84
C THR A 24 -7.10 11.99 2.96
N PRO A 25 -8.09 11.98 2.05
CA PRO A 25 -8.36 13.16 1.23
C PRO A 25 -8.97 14.28 2.08
N ALA A 26 -8.63 15.53 1.79
CA ALA A 26 -9.16 16.70 2.49
C ALA A 26 -10.67 16.92 2.27
N ARG A 27 -11.25 16.28 1.24
CA ARG A 27 -12.68 16.29 0.91
C ARG A 27 -13.12 14.87 0.59
N ALA A 28 -14.33 14.49 0.98
CA ALA A 28 -14.92 13.18 0.63
C ALA A 28 -15.07 13.06 -0.90
N LEU A 29 -14.17 12.31 -1.52
CA LEU A 29 -14.20 11.98 -2.95
C LEU A 29 -14.67 10.55 -3.15
N ARG A 30 -15.23 10.21 -4.30
CA ARG A 30 -15.62 8.81 -4.62
C ARG A 30 -14.44 7.84 -4.58
N SER A 31 -13.20 8.34 -4.76
CA SER A 31 -11.95 7.58 -4.63
C SER A 31 -11.45 7.45 -3.18
N ALA A 32 -12.10 8.08 -2.19
CA ALA A 32 -11.76 7.93 -0.78
C ALA A 32 -11.93 6.48 -0.31
N SER A 33 -12.91 5.77 -0.86
CA SER A 33 -13.19 4.36 -0.60
C SER A 33 -12.11 3.41 -1.16
N ALA A 34 -11.09 3.94 -1.84
CA ALA A 34 -10.14 3.13 -2.60
C ALA A 34 -8.99 2.51 -1.79
N LYS A 35 -8.99 2.63 -0.45
CA LYS A 35 -7.92 2.17 0.45
C LYS A 35 -6.51 2.49 -0.09
N ARG A 36 -6.29 3.73 -0.52
CA ARG A 36 -4.98 4.17 -1.08
C ARG A 36 -3.99 4.45 0.04
N LEU A 37 -2.71 4.36 -0.29
CA LEU A 37 -1.61 4.74 0.61
C LEU A 37 -1.01 6.07 0.16
N ALA A 38 -0.72 6.94 1.11
CA ALA A 38 -0.04 8.20 0.86
C ALA A 38 1.45 7.94 0.62
N ALA A 39 1.99 8.50 -0.47
CA ALA A 39 3.42 8.50 -0.69
C ALA A 39 4.10 9.45 0.33
N PRO A 40 5.26 9.07 0.91
CA PRO A 40 5.98 9.95 1.81
C PRO A 40 6.49 11.19 1.06
N SER A 41 6.35 12.36 1.68
CA SER A 41 6.98 13.58 1.17
C SER A 41 8.49 13.49 1.35
N LEU A 42 9.23 13.50 0.25
CA LEU A 42 10.70 13.49 0.25
C LEU A 42 11.32 14.89 0.43
N ARG A 43 10.49 15.94 0.55
CA ARG A 43 10.93 17.34 0.58
C ARG A 43 11.54 17.81 1.91
N GLY A 44 11.55 16.97 2.95
CA GLY A 44 11.91 17.37 4.33
C GLY A 44 13.14 16.70 4.94
N GLY A 45 14.03 16.10 4.13
CA GLY A 45 15.18 15.33 4.64
C GLY A 45 14.82 13.89 5.04
N PRO A 46 15.79 13.11 5.55
CA PRO A 46 15.61 11.68 5.74
C PRO A 46 14.68 11.38 6.92
N LYS A 47 13.39 11.20 6.64
CA LYS A 47 12.40 10.69 7.61
C LYS A 47 12.68 9.24 8.06
N PHE A 48 13.48 8.52 7.29
CA PHE A 48 13.76 7.10 7.49
C PHE A 48 15.27 6.86 7.63
N PRO A 49 15.70 6.14 8.69
CA PRO A 49 17.11 6.04 9.09
C PRO A 49 17.95 5.17 8.15
N SER A 50 17.34 4.20 7.46
CA SER A 50 18.07 3.28 6.57
C SER A 50 17.58 3.40 5.11
N ALA A 51 18.44 3.01 4.17
CA ALA A 51 18.08 2.91 2.76
C ALA A 51 16.90 1.95 2.54
N GLU A 52 16.86 0.86 3.30
CA GLU A 52 15.79 -0.16 3.25
C GLU A 52 14.44 0.41 3.69
N THR A 53 14.41 1.09 4.84
CA THR A 53 13.17 1.70 5.37
C THR A 53 12.66 2.80 4.46
N ARG A 54 13.58 3.57 3.87
CA ARG A 54 13.25 4.57 2.84
C ARG A 54 12.70 3.92 1.56
N GLY A 55 13.34 2.86 1.09
CA GLY A 55 12.91 2.09 -0.08
C GLY A 55 11.51 1.51 0.13
N PHE A 56 11.26 0.90 1.29
CA PHE A 56 9.94 0.41 1.65
C PHE A 56 8.89 1.53 1.69
N ALA A 57 9.17 2.64 2.37
CA ALA A 57 8.23 3.76 2.48
C ALA A 57 7.89 4.39 1.12
N ILE A 58 8.80 4.36 0.15
CA ILE A 58 8.57 4.89 -1.21
C ILE A 58 7.85 3.85 -2.10
N LEU A 59 8.36 2.62 -2.14
CA LEU A 59 7.89 1.59 -3.07
C LEU A 59 6.56 0.98 -2.64
N ALA A 60 6.32 0.82 -1.33
CA ALA A 60 5.10 0.21 -0.84
C ALA A 60 3.83 0.99 -1.25
N PRO A 61 3.73 2.32 -1.06
CA PRO A 61 2.59 3.09 -1.56
C PRO A 61 2.47 3.07 -3.08
N LYS A 62 3.59 3.11 -3.81
CA LYS A 62 3.60 3.08 -5.29
C LYS A 62 2.95 1.80 -5.80
N TRP A 63 3.54 0.65 -5.47
CA TRP A 63 3.06 -0.65 -5.93
C TRP A 63 1.67 -0.97 -5.40
N TRP A 64 1.34 -0.56 -4.17
CA TRP A 64 0.00 -0.71 -3.63
C TRP A 64 -1.03 0.05 -4.47
N ASN A 65 -0.74 1.30 -4.84
CA ASN A 65 -1.66 2.13 -5.61
C ASN A 65 -1.80 1.70 -7.07
N GLU A 66 -0.83 0.95 -7.61
CA GLU A 66 -0.92 0.31 -8.93
C GLU A 66 -1.87 -0.91 -8.94
N LEU A 67 -2.20 -1.47 -7.77
CA LEU A 67 -3.12 -2.60 -7.70
C LEU A 67 -4.56 -2.20 -8.04
N PRO A 68 -5.30 -3.09 -8.73
CA PRO A 68 -6.74 -2.97 -8.89
C PRO A 68 -7.48 -2.81 -7.56
N ILE A 69 -8.60 -2.08 -7.62
CA ILE A 69 -9.38 -1.73 -6.44
C ILE A 69 -9.91 -2.96 -5.71
N ASP A 70 -10.39 -3.95 -6.44
CA ASP A 70 -10.94 -5.21 -5.93
C ASP A 70 -9.93 -6.01 -5.10
N ILE A 71 -8.64 -5.88 -5.40
CA ILE A 71 -7.57 -6.51 -4.63
C ILE A 71 -7.35 -5.72 -3.34
N ARG A 72 -7.26 -4.39 -3.43
CA ARG A 72 -7.02 -3.52 -2.27
C ARG A 72 -8.15 -3.54 -1.25
N THR A 73 -9.41 -3.65 -1.71
CA THR A 73 -10.59 -3.69 -0.84
C THR A 73 -10.95 -5.10 -0.39
N ALA A 74 -10.08 -6.09 -0.57
CA ALA A 74 -10.32 -7.43 -0.06
C ALA A 74 -10.58 -7.43 1.46
N ASP A 75 -11.58 -8.21 1.87
CA ASP A 75 -12.09 -8.23 3.26
C ASP A 75 -11.17 -9.00 4.22
N SER A 76 -10.34 -9.90 3.67
CA SER A 76 -9.41 -10.70 4.45
C SER A 76 -8.04 -10.77 3.79
N LEU A 77 -7.02 -11.01 4.61
CA LEU A 77 -5.65 -11.22 4.14
C LEU A 77 -5.55 -12.45 3.21
N HIS A 78 -6.35 -13.48 3.45
CA HIS A 78 -6.39 -14.68 2.62
C HIS A 78 -6.91 -14.34 1.21
N THR A 79 -8.04 -13.64 1.11
CA THR A 79 -8.61 -13.18 -0.15
C THR A 79 -7.64 -12.24 -0.89
N PHE A 80 -7.00 -11.32 -0.16
CA PHE A 80 -5.98 -10.42 -0.70
C PHE A 80 -4.83 -11.19 -1.35
N ARG A 81 -4.22 -12.15 -0.64
CA ARG A 81 -3.10 -12.94 -1.15
C ARG A 81 -3.48 -13.74 -2.39
N ARG A 82 -4.67 -14.36 -2.39
CA ARG A 82 -5.17 -15.11 -3.55
C ARG A 82 -5.33 -14.21 -4.77
N ARG A 83 -6.05 -13.08 -4.63
CA ARG A 83 -6.28 -12.13 -5.74
C ARG A 83 -4.98 -11.50 -6.24
N LEU A 84 -4.07 -11.15 -5.33
CA LEU A 84 -2.76 -10.61 -5.67
C LEU A 84 -1.94 -11.62 -6.49
N LYS A 85 -1.89 -12.89 -6.06
CA LYS A 85 -1.18 -13.94 -6.79
C LYS A 85 -1.74 -14.09 -8.20
N THR A 86 -3.07 -14.16 -8.34
CA THR A 86 -3.72 -14.23 -9.65
C THR A 86 -3.36 -13.03 -10.51
N HIS A 87 -3.49 -11.80 -9.99
CA HIS A 87 -3.20 -10.59 -10.74
C HIS A 87 -1.75 -10.52 -11.24
N LEU A 88 -0.78 -10.82 -10.37
CA LEU A 88 0.62 -10.85 -10.75
C LEU A 88 0.92 -11.93 -11.78
N PHE A 89 0.27 -13.09 -11.68
CA PHE A 89 0.42 -14.15 -12.66
C PHE A 89 -0.08 -13.70 -14.04
N ARG A 90 -1.28 -13.13 -14.11
CA ARG A 90 -1.84 -12.59 -15.36
C ARG A 90 -0.95 -11.50 -15.98
N LEU A 91 -0.43 -10.60 -15.14
CA LEU A 91 0.39 -9.47 -15.58
C LEU A 91 1.70 -9.91 -16.27
N HIS A 92 2.27 -11.04 -15.85
CA HIS A 92 3.60 -11.48 -16.28
C HIS A 92 3.61 -12.74 -17.16
N PHE A 93 2.60 -13.60 -17.08
CA PHE A 93 2.60 -14.92 -17.72
C PHE A 93 1.45 -15.16 -18.70
N GLU A 94 0.41 -14.32 -18.74
CA GLU A 94 -0.66 -14.39 -19.75
C GLU A 94 -0.41 -13.41 -20.93
N ARG A 95 0.86 -13.20 -21.29
CA ARG A 95 1.27 -12.42 -22.47
C ARG A 95 1.47 -13.29 -23.70
#